data_AF-L7MRP9-F1
#
_entry.id   AF-L7MRP9-F1
#
_cell.length_a   1.000
_cell.length_b   1.000
_cell.length_c   1.000
_cell.angle_alpha   90.00
_cell.angle_beta   90.00
_cell.angle_gamma   90.00
#
_symmetry.space_group_name_H-M   'P 1'
#
loop_
_entity.id
_entity.type
_entity.pdbx_description
1 polymer ?
#
loop_
_entity_poly.entity_id
_entity_poly.type
_entity_poly.pdbx_seq_one_letter_code
_entity_poly.pdbx_strand_id
1 'polypeptide(L)'
;TEKKQQQLEEEAAKPPEPERPVSPPPVEQKHRSIVQTIYDENRKKAEEAHKIFEGLGPKVELPLYNQPSDTKVYHENIKTNQVMRKKLILFFKRRNHARKQREQKICQRYDQLMEAWEKKVDRIENNPRRKAKESKTREYYEKQFPEIRKQREQQERFQRVGQRGAGLSATIARSEHEISEIIDGLSEQENNEKQMRQLSVIPPMMFDAEQRRVKFINMNGLMEDPMKVYNERQFMNVWTDHEKEIFKDKFIQHPKNFGLICILLGKGRVFLIVFYTTT
;
A
#
# COMPACT_ATOMS: atom_id res chain seq x y z
N THR A 1 11.49 -103.79 -42.93
CA THR A 1 11.80 -102.80 -41.88
C THR A 1 12.43 -101.53 -42.42
N GLU A 2 12.89 -101.48 -43.68
CA GLU A 2 13.47 -100.28 -44.29
C GLU A 2 12.45 -99.23 -44.80
N LYS A 3 11.24 -99.64 -45.24
CA LYS A 3 10.22 -98.69 -45.74
C LYS A 3 9.68 -97.72 -44.68
N LYS A 4 9.66 -98.13 -43.41
CA LYS A 4 9.18 -97.28 -42.30
C LYS A 4 10.23 -96.26 -41.87
N GLN A 5 11.51 -96.56 -42.14
CA GLN A 5 12.65 -95.71 -41.80
C GLN A 5 12.86 -94.63 -42.88
N GLN A 6 12.67 -94.98 -44.15
CA GLN A 6 12.70 -94.01 -45.26
C GLN A 6 11.55 -92.99 -45.21
N GLN A 7 10.36 -93.38 -44.76
CA GLN A 7 9.24 -92.42 -44.60
C GLN A 7 9.49 -91.40 -43.48
N LEU A 8 10.17 -91.79 -42.39
CA LEU A 8 10.53 -90.89 -41.29
C LEU A 8 11.67 -89.92 -41.69
N GLU A 9 12.63 -90.37 -42.51
CA GLU A 9 13.69 -89.50 -43.02
C GLU A 9 13.18 -88.52 -44.10
N GLU A 10 12.22 -88.93 -44.94
CA GLU A 10 11.61 -88.05 -45.95
C GLU A 10 10.65 -87.01 -45.33
N GLU A 11 10.02 -87.32 -44.20
CA GLU A 11 9.18 -86.39 -43.43
C GLU A 11 10.01 -85.41 -42.58
N ALA A 12 11.21 -85.81 -42.15
CA ALA A 12 12.18 -84.95 -41.45
C ALA A 12 12.97 -84.02 -42.39
N ALA A 13 12.97 -84.26 -43.70
CA ALA A 13 13.72 -83.50 -44.70
C ALA A 13 12.91 -82.38 -45.39
N LYS A 14 11.64 -82.14 -45.02
CA LYS A 14 10.88 -80.99 -45.53
C LYS A 14 11.32 -79.71 -44.81
N PRO A 15 11.71 -78.64 -45.55
CA PRO A 15 12.01 -77.35 -44.95
C PRO A 15 10.77 -76.77 -44.25
N PRO A 16 10.92 -76.09 -43.11
CA PRO A 16 9.80 -75.38 -42.49
C PRO A 16 9.27 -74.30 -43.45
N GLU A 17 7.96 -74.25 -43.65
CA GLU A 17 7.31 -73.13 -44.36
C GLU A 17 7.65 -71.82 -43.65
N PRO A 18 7.94 -70.72 -44.38
CA PRO A 18 8.18 -69.43 -43.75
C PRO A 18 6.93 -68.98 -43.00
N GLU A 19 7.07 -68.73 -41.69
CA GLU A 19 6.03 -68.13 -40.87
C GLU A 19 5.58 -66.81 -41.50
N ARG A 20 4.27 -66.67 -41.73
CA ARG A 20 3.68 -65.39 -42.14
C ARG A 20 3.96 -64.37 -41.03
N PRO A 21 4.37 -63.13 -41.35
CA PRO A 21 4.60 -62.12 -40.33
C PRO A 21 3.29 -61.87 -39.57
N VAL A 22 3.29 -62.23 -38.29
CA VAL A 22 2.20 -61.92 -37.37
C VAL A 22 2.16 -60.40 -37.24
N SER A 23 1.12 -59.78 -37.79
CA SER A 23 0.81 -58.37 -37.56
C SER A 23 0.70 -58.13 -36.04
N PRO A 24 1.37 -57.11 -35.48
CA PRO A 24 1.30 -56.86 -34.04
C PRO A 24 -0.16 -56.58 -33.64
N PRO A 25 -0.61 -57.08 -32.47
CA PRO A 25 -1.97 -56.86 -32.01
C PRO A 25 -2.25 -55.35 -31.84
N PRO A 26 -3.51 -54.91 -31.98
CA PRO A 26 -3.87 -53.51 -31.81
C PRO A 26 -3.41 -53.03 -30.44
N VAL A 27 -2.64 -51.94 -30.41
CA VAL A 27 -2.20 -51.32 -29.15
C VAL A 27 -3.44 -50.87 -28.41
N GLU A 28 -3.82 -51.63 -27.37
CA GLU A 28 -4.87 -51.22 -26.44
C GLU A 28 -4.51 -49.84 -25.88
N GLN A 29 -5.35 -48.85 -26.18
CA GLN A 29 -5.21 -47.51 -25.63
C GLN A 29 -5.46 -47.60 -24.12
N LYS A 30 -4.38 -47.77 -23.34
CA LYS A 30 -4.43 -47.71 -21.88
C LYS A 30 -5.22 -46.47 -21.47
N HIS A 31 -6.32 -46.66 -20.74
CA HIS A 31 -7.09 -45.57 -20.15
C HIS A 31 -6.16 -44.74 -19.26
N ARG A 32 -5.69 -43.60 -19.79
CA ARG A 32 -4.85 -42.68 -19.01
C ARG A 32 -5.72 -42.06 -17.93
N SER A 33 -5.24 -42.11 -16.68
CA SER A 33 -5.86 -41.40 -15.57
C SER A 33 -5.96 -39.90 -15.90
N ILE A 34 -7.06 -39.25 -15.53
CA ILE A 34 -7.27 -37.80 -15.74
C ILE A 34 -6.07 -36.97 -15.24
N VAL A 35 -5.48 -37.39 -14.12
CA VAL A 35 -4.28 -36.75 -13.54
C VAL A 35 -3.09 -36.84 -14.50
N GLN A 36 -2.88 -38.02 -15.11
CA GLN A 36 -1.81 -38.22 -16.08
C GLN A 36 -2.02 -37.35 -17.33
N THR A 37 -3.25 -37.26 -17.82
CA THR A 37 -3.61 -36.40 -18.95
C THR A 37 -3.31 -34.93 -18.65
N ILE A 38 -3.66 -34.45 -17.46
CA ILE A 38 -3.38 -33.06 -17.04
C ILE A 38 -1.86 -32.80 -16.97
N TYR A 39 -1.08 -33.73 -16.41
CA TYR A 39 0.38 -33.57 -16.35
C TYR A 39 1.04 -33.63 -17.74
N ASP A 40 0.57 -34.52 -18.62
CA ASP A 40 1.07 -34.62 -19.99
C ASP A 40 0.74 -33.34 -20.79
N GLU A 41 -0.49 -32.81 -20.67
CA GLU A 41 -0.89 -31.54 -21.29
C GLU A 41 -0.10 -30.35 -20.74
N ASN A 42 0.10 -30.28 -19.43
CA ASN A 42 0.88 -29.23 -18.81
C ASN A 42 2.35 -29.29 -19.25
N ARG A 43 2.92 -30.50 -19.39
CA ARG A 43 4.28 -30.69 -19.91
C ARG A 43 4.40 -30.16 -21.33
N LYS A 44 3.44 -30.50 -22.20
CA LYS A 44 3.42 -30.02 -23.58
C LYS A 44 3.26 -28.49 -23.67
N LYS A 45 2.33 -27.90 -22.90
CA LYS A 45 2.15 -26.44 -22.83
C LYS A 45 3.39 -25.72 -22.28
N ALA A 46 4.05 -26.30 -21.28
CA ALA A 46 5.29 -25.75 -20.74
C ALA A 46 6.43 -25.79 -21.78
N GLU A 47 6.59 -26.90 -22.50
CA GLU A 47 7.55 -27.02 -23.60
C GLU A 47 7.29 -26.00 -24.71
N GLU A 48 6.04 -25.81 -25.12
CA GLU A 48 5.64 -24.78 -26.11
C GLU A 48 5.97 -23.37 -25.61
N ALA A 49 5.68 -23.06 -24.35
CA ALA A 49 6.02 -21.78 -23.75
C ALA A 49 7.54 -21.55 -23.69
N HIS A 50 8.32 -22.58 -23.33
CA HIS A 50 9.78 -22.49 -23.30
C HIS A 50 10.38 -22.32 -24.69
N LYS A 51 9.78 -22.93 -25.72
CA LYS A 51 10.21 -22.80 -27.11
C LYS A 51 10.15 -21.35 -27.62
N ILE A 52 9.18 -20.56 -27.14
CA ILE A 52 9.09 -19.11 -27.46
C ILE A 52 10.36 -18.36 -27.02
N PHE A 53 11.02 -18.83 -25.95
CA PHE A 53 12.21 -18.20 -25.37
C PHE A 53 13.53 -18.85 -25.77
N GLU A 54 13.53 -19.85 -26.66
CA GLU A 54 14.71 -20.66 -27.04
C GLU A 54 15.85 -19.84 -27.69
N GLY A 55 15.58 -18.59 -28.10
CA GLY A 55 16.58 -17.64 -28.61
C GLY A 55 16.78 -16.36 -27.78
N LEU A 56 16.07 -16.20 -26.66
CA LEU A 56 16.06 -14.96 -25.87
C LEU A 56 16.90 -15.03 -24.59
N GLY A 57 17.77 -16.04 -24.47
CA GLY A 57 18.66 -16.16 -23.32
C GLY A 57 19.61 -17.35 -23.39
N PRO A 58 20.41 -17.55 -22.34
CA PRO A 58 21.25 -18.73 -22.19
C PRO A 58 20.41 -20.00 -22.22
N LYS A 59 20.94 -21.08 -22.78
CA LYS A 59 20.28 -22.39 -22.76
C LYS A 59 20.19 -22.88 -21.31
N VAL A 60 18.96 -23.05 -20.81
CA VAL A 60 18.69 -23.53 -19.46
C VAL A 60 18.22 -24.98 -19.56
N GLU A 61 18.93 -25.89 -18.90
CA GLU A 61 18.47 -27.27 -18.75
C GLU A 61 17.32 -27.32 -17.73
N LEU A 62 16.21 -27.96 -18.13
CA LEU A 62 15.02 -28.11 -17.30
C LEU A 62 14.97 -29.52 -16.68
N PRO A 63 14.40 -29.66 -15.46
CA PRO A 63 13.88 -28.61 -14.60
C PRO A 63 15.00 -27.75 -13.98
N LEU A 64 14.78 -26.42 -13.90
CA LEU A 64 15.77 -25.48 -13.37
C LEU A 64 16.18 -25.80 -11.92
N TYR A 65 15.24 -26.32 -11.13
CA TYR A 65 15.45 -26.89 -9.80
C TYR A 65 14.32 -27.88 -9.48
N ASN A 66 14.58 -28.85 -8.62
CA ASN A 66 13.54 -29.77 -8.14
C ASN A 66 12.86 -29.21 -6.87
N GLN A 67 13.61 -28.45 -6.08
CA GLN A 67 13.15 -27.66 -4.93
C GLN A 67 13.91 -26.33 -4.87
N PRO A 68 13.31 -25.24 -4.35
CA PRO A 68 13.95 -23.91 -4.36
C PRO A 68 15.34 -23.86 -3.72
N SER A 69 15.62 -24.75 -2.76
CA SER A 69 16.91 -24.89 -2.09
C SER A 69 18.03 -25.41 -3.00
N ASP A 70 17.72 -26.09 -4.10
CA ASP A 70 18.75 -26.63 -5.01
C ASP A 70 19.52 -25.51 -5.74
N THR A 71 18.99 -24.29 -5.74
CA THR A 71 19.61 -23.15 -6.40
C THR A 71 20.87 -22.69 -5.67
N LYS A 72 21.92 -22.31 -6.42
CA LYS A 72 23.15 -21.73 -5.85
C LYS A 72 22.86 -20.43 -5.09
N VAL A 73 21.95 -19.63 -5.62
CA VAL A 73 21.49 -18.35 -5.05
C VAL A 73 20.93 -18.54 -3.64
N TYR A 74 20.18 -19.62 -3.38
CA TYR A 74 19.66 -19.92 -2.04
C TYR A 74 20.79 -20.05 -1.01
N HIS A 75 21.82 -20.81 -1.33
CA HIS A 75 22.97 -21.03 -0.46
C HIS A 75 23.84 -19.77 -0.30
N GLU A 76 24.02 -19.00 -1.36
CA GLU A 76 24.72 -17.71 -1.34
C GLU A 76 23.98 -16.69 -0.44
N ASN A 77 22.65 -16.65 -0.51
CA ASN A 77 21.83 -15.81 0.36
C ASN A 77 21.97 -16.21 1.84
N ILE A 78 21.99 -17.51 2.15
CA ILE A 78 22.24 -18.00 3.52
C ILE A 78 23.62 -17.55 4.02
N LYS A 79 24.66 -17.75 3.22
CA LYS A 79 26.04 -17.33 3.58
C LYS A 79 26.12 -15.81 3.78
N THR A 80 25.54 -15.04 2.85
CA THR A 80 25.49 -13.57 2.92
C THR A 80 24.75 -13.11 4.17
N ASN A 81 23.60 -13.72 4.49
CA ASN A 81 22.85 -13.43 5.69
C ASN A 81 23.67 -13.75 6.95
N GLN A 82 24.36 -14.90 7.02
CA GLN A 82 25.20 -15.24 8.18
C GLN A 82 26.28 -14.17 8.45
N VAL A 83 26.95 -13.68 7.41
CA VAL A 83 27.96 -12.62 7.53
C VAL A 83 27.33 -11.27 7.90
N MET A 84 26.20 -10.93 7.27
CA MET A 84 25.54 -9.63 7.43
C MET A 84 24.71 -9.52 8.71
N ARG A 85 24.24 -10.64 9.27
CA ARG A 85 23.32 -10.68 10.41
C ARG A 85 23.80 -9.83 11.59
N LYS A 86 25.08 -9.96 11.97
CA LYS A 86 25.65 -9.17 13.07
C LYS A 86 25.67 -7.67 12.76
N LYS A 87 26.01 -7.29 11.53
CA LYS A 87 26.02 -5.89 11.07
C LYS A 87 24.61 -5.31 11.05
N LEU A 88 23.62 -6.06 10.56
CA LEU A 88 22.21 -5.66 10.52
C LEU A 88 21.63 -5.49 11.92
N ILE A 89 21.88 -6.44 12.83
CA ILE A 89 21.45 -6.32 14.23
C ILE A 89 22.02 -5.04 14.85
N LEU A 90 23.31 -4.76 14.67
CA LEU A 90 23.93 -3.56 15.20
C LEU A 90 23.33 -2.28 14.59
N PHE A 91 23.10 -2.28 13.28
CA PHE A 91 22.45 -1.18 12.57
C PHE A 91 21.05 -0.90 13.14
N PHE A 92 20.20 -1.92 13.28
CA PHE A 92 18.85 -1.75 13.82
C PHE A 92 18.86 -1.32 15.29
N LYS A 93 19.80 -1.83 16.10
CA LYS A 93 19.97 -1.35 17.48
C LYS A 93 20.30 0.15 17.52
N ARG A 94 21.27 0.59 16.71
CA ARG A 94 21.63 2.02 16.61
C ARG A 94 20.46 2.87 16.15
N ARG A 95 19.76 2.43 15.10
CA ARG A 95 18.57 3.13 14.56
C ARG A 95 17.45 3.24 15.60
N ASN A 96 17.13 2.16 16.29
CA ASN A 96 16.10 2.16 17.33
C ASN A 96 16.49 3.04 18.53
N HIS A 97 17.77 3.04 18.91
CA HIS A 97 18.26 3.91 19.97
C HIS A 97 18.13 5.40 19.60
N ALA A 98 18.55 5.77 18.38
CA ALA A 98 18.40 7.14 17.87
C ALA A 98 16.93 7.57 17.82
N ARG A 99 16.04 6.68 17.35
CA ARG A 99 14.60 6.90 17.36
C ARG A 99 14.06 7.15 18.78
N LYS A 100 14.42 6.29 19.73
CA LYS A 100 13.99 6.43 21.13
C LYS A 100 14.46 7.75 21.76
N GLN A 101 15.72 8.15 21.52
CA GLN A 101 16.22 9.44 22.00
C GLN A 101 15.43 10.61 21.40
N ARG A 102 15.06 10.52 20.11
CA ARG A 102 14.26 11.54 19.45
C ARG A 102 12.86 11.64 20.06
N GLU A 103 12.19 10.50 20.23
CA GLU A 103 10.87 10.44 20.87
C GLU A 103 10.91 11.05 22.28
N GLN A 104 11.93 10.73 23.08
CA GLN A 104 12.12 11.34 24.41
C GLN A 104 12.25 12.87 24.35
N LYS A 105 13.04 13.40 23.41
CA LYS A 105 13.19 14.85 23.23
C LYS A 105 11.88 15.53 22.83
N ILE A 106 11.06 14.86 22.01
CA ILE A 106 9.75 15.37 21.60
C ILE A 106 8.81 15.43 22.80
N CYS A 107 8.76 14.37 23.61
CA CYS A 107 7.95 14.36 24.84
C CYS A 107 8.36 15.48 25.79
N GLN A 108 9.67 15.61 26.09
CA GLN A 108 10.18 16.69 26.94
C GLN A 108 9.84 18.09 26.39
N ARG A 109 9.94 18.27 25.07
CA ARG A 109 9.59 19.54 24.43
C ARG A 109 8.09 19.82 24.52
N TYR A 110 7.25 18.80 24.37
CA TYR A 110 5.82 18.90 24.55
C TYR A 110 5.50 19.34 25.98
N ASP A 111 6.06 18.68 27.00
CA ASP A 111 5.81 19.02 28.41
C ASP A 111 6.14 20.50 28.71
N GLN A 112 7.29 20.99 28.22
CA GLN A 112 7.67 22.39 28.36
C GLN A 112 6.70 23.36 27.67
N LEU A 113 6.25 23.01 26.47
CA LEU A 113 5.29 23.82 25.72
C LEU A 113 3.91 23.80 26.37
N MET A 114 3.51 22.66 26.91
CA MET A 114 2.26 22.44 27.63
C MET A 114 2.24 23.33 28.88
N GLU A 115 3.29 23.27 29.70
CA GLU A 115 3.42 24.11 30.90
C GLU A 115 3.39 25.60 30.55
N ALA A 116 4.10 26.01 29.49
CA ALA A 116 4.08 27.40 29.03
C ALA A 116 2.70 27.84 28.54
N TRP A 117 1.95 26.94 27.89
CA TRP A 117 0.58 27.19 27.44
C TRP A 117 -0.37 27.26 28.63
N GLU A 118 -0.29 26.36 29.59
CA GLU A 118 -1.13 26.38 30.81
C GLU A 118 -0.95 27.69 31.57
N LYS A 119 0.30 28.12 31.81
CA LYS A 119 0.58 29.43 32.42
C LYS A 119 0.00 30.60 31.63
N LYS A 120 -0.05 30.49 30.30
CA LYS A 120 -0.65 31.52 29.44
C LYS A 120 -2.17 31.51 29.55
N VAL A 121 -2.81 30.33 29.56
CA VAL A 121 -4.25 30.16 29.76
C VAL A 121 -4.64 30.70 31.13
N ASP A 122 -3.96 30.28 32.19
CA ASP A 122 -4.18 30.76 33.55
C ASP A 122 -4.11 32.28 33.63
N ARG A 123 -3.12 32.90 32.97
CA ARG A 123 -2.98 34.36 32.94
C ARG A 123 -4.13 35.04 32.20
N ILE A 124 -4.59 34.45 31.11
CA ILE A 124 -5.72 34.97 30.33
C ILE A 124 -7.01 34.84 31.14
N GLU A 125 -7.27 33.68 31.74
CA GLU A 125 -8.47 33.40 32.53
C GLU A 125 -8.50 34.22 33.82
N ASN A 126 -7.35 34.40 34.48
CA ASN A 126 -7.23 35.22 35.69
C ASN A 126 -7.10 36.72 35.42
N ASN A 127 -7.18 37.16 34.16
CA ASN A 127 -7.14 38.58 33.84
C ASN A 127 -8.37 39.30 34.45
N PRO A 128 -8.20 40.28 35.36
CA PRO A 128 -9.31 40.92 36.05
C PRO A 128 -10.30 41.61 35.10
N ARG A 129 -9.78 42.20 34.00
CA ARG A 129 -10.59 42.91 33.01
C ARG A 129 -11.44 41.94 32.20
N ARG A 130 -10.90 40.75 31.89
CA ARG A 130 -11.64 39.66 31.24
C ARG A 130 -12.69 39.09 32.19
N LYS A 131 -12.31 38.73 33.42
CA LYS A 131 -13.24 38.22 34.44
C LYS A 131 -14.41 39.17 34.69
N ALA A 132 -14.14 40.47 34.80
CA ALA A 132 -15.18 41.48 34.98
C ALA A 132 -16.13 41.55 33.76
N LYS A 133 -15.60 41.45 32.53
CA LYS A 133 -16.41 41.41 31.32
C LYS A 133 -17.27 40.14 31.26
N GLU A 134 -16.69 38.98 31.53
CA GLU A 134 -17.40 37.71 31.56
C GLU A 134 -18.47 37.66 32.66
N SER A 135 -18.22 38.23 33.84
CA SER A 135 -19.22 38.36 34.92
C SER A 135 -20.40 39.20 34.46
N LYS A 136 -20.15 40.37 33.85
CA LYS A 136 -21.21 41.24 33.32
C LYS A 136 -22.02 40.55 32.22
N THR A 137 -21.35 39.86 31.30
CA THR A 137 -22.03 39.08 30.25
C THR A 137 -22.89 37.98 30.87
N ARG A 138 -22.36 37.25 31.86
CA ARG A 138 -23.10 36.20 32.57
C ARG A 138 -24.32 36.75 33.30
N GLU A 139 -24.16 37.80 34.09
CA GLU A 139 -25.26 38.46 34.82
C GLU A 139 -26.35 38.95 33.88
N TYR A 140 -25.97 39.48 32.71
CA TYR A 140 -26.94 39.87 31.67
C TYR A 140 -27.77 38.68 31.19
N TYR A 141 -27.14 37.56 30.83
CA TYR A 141 -27.86 36.36 30.37
C TYR A 141 -28.68 35.71 31.48
N GLU A 142 -28.18 35.63 32.71
CA GLU A 142 -28.93 35.09 33.85
C GLU A 142 -30.17 35.94 34.18
N LYS A 143 -30.13 37.25 33.92
CA LYS A 143 -31.29 38.14 34.06
C LYS A 143 -32.31 37.96 32.93
N GLN A 144 -31.86 37.67 31.71
CA GLN A 144 -32.75 37.42 30.57
C GLN A 144 -33.32 36.00 30.57
N PHE A 145 -32.60 35.03 31.14
CA PHE A 145 -32.96 33.61 31.15
C PHE A 145 -32.77 33.03 32.57
N PRO A 146 -33.79 33.13 33.44
CA PRO A 146 -33.74 32.64 34.82
C PRO A 146 -33.45 31.13 34.93
N GLU A 147 -33.81 30.33 33.92
CA GLU A 147 -33.58 28.89 33.85
C GLU A 147 -32.07 28.56 33.84
N ILE A 148 -31.27 29.38 33.16
CA ILE A 148 -29.81 29.20 33.08
C ILE A 148 -29.18 29.38 34.46
N ARG A 149 -29.67 30.36 35.23
CA ARG A 149 -29.22 30.60 36.60
C ARG A 149 -29.57 29.43 37.51
N LYS A 150 -30.81 28.93 37.42
CA LYS A 150 -31.28 27.79 38.23
C LYS A 150 -30.46 26.52 37.96
N GLN A 151 -30.15 26.24 36.69
CA GLN A 151 -29.28 25.12 36.32
C GLN A 151 -27.86 25.28 36.88
N ARG A 152 -27.24 26.46 36.78
CA ARG A 152 -25.92 26.72 37.38
C ARG A 152 -25.92 26.55 38.89
N GLU A 153 -26.88 27.15 39.59
CA GLU A 153 -26.98 27.04 41.05
C GLU A 153 -27.16 25.58 41.50
N GLN A 154 -27.94 24.79 40.74
CA GLN A 154 -28.08 23.35 40.96
C GLN A 154 -26.75 22.62 40.70
N GLN A 155 -26.07 22.88 39.58
CA GLN A 155 -24.77 22.27 39.24
C GLN A 155 -23.67 22.60 40.27
N GLU A 156 -23.59 23.86 40.72
CA GLU A 156 -22.66 24.31 41.77
C GLU A 156 -22.99 23.71 43.15
N ARG A 157 -24.26 23.38 43.40
CA ARG A 157 -24.67 22.67 44.61
C ARG A 157 -24.17 21.22 44.55
N PHE A 158 -24.30 20.54 43.41
CA PHE A 158 -23.74 19.20 43.20
C PHE A 158 -22.21 19.17 43.30
N GLN A 159 -21.50 20.10 42.65
CA GLN A 159 -20.03 20.15 42.73
C GLN A 159 -19.51 20.42 44.16
N ARG A 160 -20.20 21.27 44.93
CA ARG A 160 -19.84 21.53 46.35
C ARG A 160 -20.05 20.33 47.26
N VAL A 161 -20.97 19.43 46.92
CA VAL A 161 -21.16 18.16 47.62
C VAL A 161 -20.03 17.18 47.26
N GLY A 162 -19.62 17.11 45.98
CA GLY A 162 -18.52 16.26 45.52
C GLY A 162 -17.11 16.66 46.00
N GLN A 163 -16.81 17.96 46.12
CA GLN A 163 -15.46 18.44 46.50
C GLN A 163 -15.12 18.33 47.99
N ARG A 164 -16.11 18.13 48.88
CA ARG A 164 -15.85 17.92 50.32
C ARG A 164 -15.44 16.48 50.66
N GLY A 165 -15.36 15.59 49.67
CA GLY A 165 -15.10 14.15 49.84
C GLY A 165 -13.67 13.67 49.59
N ALA A 166 -12.72 14.54 49.23
CA ALA A 166 -11.36 14.10 48.86
C ALA A 166 -10.41 13.82 50.05
N GLY A 167 -10.90 13.83 51.30
CA GLY A 167 -10.02 13.75 52.47
C GLY A 167 -10.47 12.80 53.58
N LEU A 168 -11.73 12.84 54.00
CA LEU A 168 -12.19 12.04 55.14
C LEU A 168 -13.70 11.75 55.03
N SER A 169 -14.04 10.49 55.32
CA SER A 169 -15.34 10.04 55.82
C SER A 169 -16.46 9.83 54.79
N ALA A 170 -16.74 8.54 54.54
CA ALA A 170 -17.98 7.97 54.04
C ALA A 170 -19.19 8.23 54.98
N THR A 171 -19.32 9.44 55.53
CA THR A 171 -20.31 9.78 56.58
C THR A 171 -20.98 11.14 56.33
N ILE A 172 -20.96 11.65 55.08
CA ILE A 172 -21.65 12.90 54.67
C ILE A 172 -22.56 12.67 53.46
N ALA A 173 -23.21 11.52 53.40
CA ALA A 173 -24.49 11.39 52.69
C ALA A 173 -25.53 11.10 53.77
N ARG A 174 -26.45 12.04 53.98
CA ARG A 174 -27.46 11.96 55.05
C ARG A 174 -28.57 10.97 54.69
N SER A 175 -28.60 10.48 53.45
CA SER A 175 -29.51 9.43 52.98
C SER A 175 -28.85 8.57 51.90
N GLU A 176 -29.38 7.35 51.73
CA GLU A 176 -29.02 6.42 50.65
C GLU A 176 -29.18 7.05 49.25
N HIS A 177 -30.15 7.98 49.10
CA HIS A 177 -30.39 8.70 47.86
C HIS A 177 -29.24 9.65 47.50
N GLU A 178 -28.66 10.37 48.47
CA GLU A 178 -27.48 11.23 48.24
C GLU A 178 -26.24 10.40 47.84
N ILE A 179 -26.12 9.15 48.31
CA ILE A 179 -25.04 8.25 47.91
C ILE A 179 -25.22 7.83 46.45
N SER A 180 -26.42 7.41 46.05
CA SER A 180 -26.71 6.99 44.68
C SER A 180 -26.50 8.12 43.68
N GLU A 181 -26.91 9.36 43.99
CA GLU A 181 -26.67 10.50 43.11
C GLU A 181 -25.17 10.82 42.91
N ILE A 182 -24.35 10.66 43.96
CA ILE A 182 -22.89 10.83 43.85
C ILE A 182 -22.27 9.74 42.97
N ILE A 183 -22.71 8.49 43.12
CA ILE A 183 -22.24 7.36 42.32
C ILE A 183 -22.63 7.55 40.85
N ASP A 184 -23.88 7.91 40.58
CA ASP A 184 -24.38 8.15 39.23
C ASP A 184 -23.64 9.32 38.56
N GLY A 185 -23.38 10.42 39.29
CA GLY A 185 -22.62 11.56 38.76
C GLY A 185 -21.15 11.24 38.45
N LEU A 186 -20.49 10.42 39.27
CA LEU A 186 -19.12 9.95 39.00
C LEU A 186 -19.08 9.02 37.79
N SER A 187 -20.05 8.11 37.68
CA SER A 187 -20.20 7.19 36.55
C SER A 187 -20.48 7.95 35.24
N GLU A 188 -21.36 8.95 35.29
CA GLU A 188 -21.68 9.82 34.15
C GLU A 188 -20.46 10.62 33.69
N GLN A 189 -19.69 11.18 34.63
CA GLN A 189 -18.43 11.88 34.32
C GLN A 189 -17.42 10.95 33.65
N GLU A 190 -17.19 9.76 34.19
CA GLU A 190 -16.26 8.78 33.62
C GLU A 190 -16.71 8.33 32.21
N ASN A 191 -18.02 8.10 32.03
CA ASN A 191 -18.58 7.70 30.75
C ASN A 191 -18.45 8.82 29.71
N ASN A 192 -18.65 10.07 30.11
CA ASN A 192 -18.46 11.23 29.24
C ASN A 192 -16.99 11.38 28.83
N GLU A 193 -16.05 11.24 29.77
CA GLU A 193 -14.61 11.27 29.47
C GLU A 193 -14.20 10.14 28.51
N LYS A 194 -14.72 8.93 28.70
CA LYS A 194 -14.51 7.79 27.78
C LYS A 194 -15.04 8.12 26.39
N GLN A 195 -16.25 8.67 26.29
CA GLN A 195 -16.84 9.08 25.02
C GLN A 195 -15.99 10.16 24.32
N MET A 196 -15.54 11.17 25.07
CA MET A 196 -14.66 12.23 24.53
C MET A 196 -13.32 11.69 24.03
N ARG A 197 -12.72 10.71 24.74
CA ARG A 197 -11.50 10.03 24.28
C ARG A 197 -11.75 9.19 23.03
N GLN A 198 -12.89 8.52 22.93
CA GLN A 198 -13.27 7.76 21.73
C GLN A 198 -13.48 8.65 20.50
N LEU A 199 -14.06 9.83 20.69
CA LEU A 199 -14.29 10.81 19.61
C LEU A 199 -13.02 11.57 19.22
N SER A 200 -11.99 11.55 20.07
CA SER A 200 -10.72 12.24 19.81
C SER A 200 -9.86 11.45 18.82
N VAL A 201 -9.63 12.03 17.64
CA VAL A 201 -8.68 11.47 16.67
C VAL A 201 -7.26 11.89 17.06
N ILE A 202 -6.40 10.92 17.39
CA ILE A 202 -4.98 11.16 17.64
C ILE A 202 -4.26 11.16 16.29
N PRO A 203 -3.70 12.30 15.82
CA PRO A 203 -2.96 12.33 14.57
C PRO A 203 -1.72 11.43 14.66
N PRO A 204 -1.37 10.72 13.57
CA PRO A 204 -0.16 9.92 13.55
C PRO A 204 1.07 10.83 13.72
N MET A 205 2.09 10.33 14.41
CA MET A 205 3.33 11.07 14.62
C MET A 205 3.98 11.38 13.27
N MET A 206 4.29 12.66 13.03
CA MET A 206 4.92 13.10 11.80
C MET A 206 6.30 12.46 11.62
N PHE A 207 6.58 11.99 10.40
CA PHE A 207 7.86 11.40 10.05
C PHE A 207 9.02 12.39 10.24
N ASP A 208 10.13 11.89 10.76
CA ASP A 208 11.35 12.68 10.87
C ASP A 208 12.01 12.94 9.49
N ALA A 209 13.06 13.76 9.46
CA ALA A 209 13.74 14.10 8.21
C ALA A 209 14.36 12.89 7.50
N GLU A 210 14.78 11.87 8.25
CA GLU A 210 15.38 10.65 7.70
C GLU A 210 14.32 9.72 7.11
N GLN A 211 13.20 9.54 7.81
CA GLN A 211 12.03 8.80 7.33
C GLN A 211 11.43 9.48 6.10
N ARG A 212 11.33 10.81 6.09
CA ARG A 212 10.87 11.59 4.93
C ARG A 212 11.82 11.52 3.73
N ARG A 213 13.10 11.22 3.95
CA ARG A 213 14.08 11.02 2.87
C ARG A 213 13.78 9.76 2.06
N VAL A 214 13.23 8.72 2.69
CA VAL A 214 12.85 7.47 2.02
C VAL A 214 11.50 7.68 1.34
N LYS A 215 11.52 8.24 0.13
CA LYS A 215 10.34 8.36 -0.72
C LYS A 215 10.18 7.09 -1.54
N PHE A 216 8.97 6.54 -1.56
CA PHE A 216 8.59 5.58 -2.59
C PHE A 216 8.59 6.31 -3.93
N ILE A 217 9.49 5.95 -4.83
CA ILE A 217 9.51 6.48 -6.18
C ILE A 217 8.43 5.74 -6.96
N ASN A 218 7.26 6.34 -7.06
CA ASN A 218 6.17 5.81 -7.87
C ASN A 218 6.41 6.18 -9.33
N MET A 219 6.57 5.17 -10.19
CA MET A 219 6.71 5.36 -11.65
C MET A 219 5.35 5.40 -12.37
N ASN A 220 4.24 5.49 -11.63
CA ASN A 220 2.88 5.54 -12.18
C ASN A 220 2.52 6.84 -12.94
N GLY A 221 3.48 7.72 -13.21
CA GLY A 221 3.26 8.97 -13.92
C GLY A 221 2.62 10.09 -13.08
N LEU A 222 2.73 10.04 -11.74
CA LEU A 222 2.31 11.15 -10.87
C LEU A 222 3.05 12.44 -11.26
N MET A 223 2.28 13.44 -11.67
CA MET A 223 2.78 14.76 -12.04
C MET A 223 2.70 15.66 -10.80
N GLU A 224 3.84 15.91 -10.14
CA GLU A 224 3.89 16.70 -8.89
C GLU A 224 3.36 18.13 -9.07
N ASP A 225 3.63 18.74 -10.23
CA ASP A 225 3.10 20.04 -10.62
C ASP A 225 2.61 19.98 -12.08
N PRO A 226 1.30 19.74 -12.28
CA PRO A 226 0.71 19.66 -13.62
C PRO A 226 0.87 20.96 -14.43
N MET A 227 0.88 22.11 -13.75
CA MET A 227 0.92 23.41 -14.42
C MET A 227 2.33 23.71 -14.93
N LYS A 228 3.36 23.35 -14.16
CA LYS A 228 4.75 23.46 -14.61
C LYS A 228 5.00 22.61 -15.86
N VAL A 229 4.56 21.35 -15.86
CA VAL A 229 4.73 20.45 -17.02
C VAL A 229 3.96 20.96 -18.24
N TYR A 230 2.76 21.52 -18.04
CA TYR A 230 2.00 22.13 -19.12
C TYR A 230 2.73 23.33 -19.73
N ASN A 231 3.26 24.23 -18.89
CA ASN A 231 4.02 25.40 -19.34
C ASN A 231 5.30 25.00 -20.08
N GLU A 232 6.05 24.00 -19.58
CA GLU A 232 7.25 23.48 -20.25
C GLU A 232 6.94 22.89 -21.64
N ARG A 233 5.78 22.25 -21.81
CA ARG A 233 5.34 21.73 -23.13
C ARG A 233 5.10 22.82 -24.16
N GLN A 234 4.74 24.05 -23.75
CA GLN A 234 4.59 25.17 -24.67
C GLN A 234 5.91 25.53 -25.36
N PHE A 235 7.04 25.35 -24.66
CA PHE A 235 8.38 25.64 -25.19
C PHE A 235 8.96 24.50 -26.04
N MET A 236 8.31 23.34 -26.12
CA MET A 236 8.75 22.25 -27.01
C MET A 236 8.27 22.45 -28.46
N ASN A 237 7.19 23.20 -28.69
CA ASN A 237 6.63 23.42 -30.02
C ASN A 237 6.85 24.86 -30.49
N VAL A 238 8.12 25.30 -30.54
CA VAL A 238 8.45 26.63 -31.05
C VAL A 238 8.37 26.63 -32.58
N TRP A 239 7.59 27.55 -33.14
CA TRP A 239 7.42 27.73 -34.58
C TRP A 239 8.17 28.96 -35.06
N THR A 240 9.15 28.75 -35.93
CA THR A 240 9.81 29.83 -36.66
C THR A 240 8.88 30.38 -37.74
N ASP A 241 9.06 31.64 -38.13
CA ASP A 241 8.19 32.26 -39.13
C ASP A 241 8.31 31.58 -40.50
N HIS A 242 9.50 31.10 -40.85
CA HIS A 242 9.73 30.30 -42.04
C HIS A 242 8.91 28.98 -42.06
N GLU A 243 8.87 28.27 -40.94
CA GLU A 243 8.06 27.03 -40.83
C GLU A 243 6.55 27.32 -40.92
N LYS A 244 6.10 28.46 -40.39
CA LYS A 244 4.69 28.88 -40.52
C LYS A 244 4.32 29.17 -41.97
N GLU A 245 5.21 29.80 -42.73
CA GLU A 245 5.01 30.07 -44.16
C GLU A 245 4.93 28.78 -44.97
N ILE A 246 5.88 27.86 -44.77
CA ILE A 246 5.86 26.55 -45.42
C ILE A 246 4.60 25.78 -45.06
N PHE A 247 4.18 25.81 -43.78
CA PHE A 247 2.95 25.16 -43.36
C PHE A 247 1.73 25.74 -44.08
N LYS A 248 1.60 27.07 -44.16
CA LYS A 248 0.49 27.73 -44.86
C LYS A 248 0.46 27.39 -46.34
N ASP A 249 1.60 27.48 -47.03
CA ASP A 249 1.71 27.16 -48.46
C ASP A 249 1.29 25.71 -48.75
N LYS A 250 1.82 24.77 -47.97
CA LYS A 250 1.51 23.34 -48.14
C LYS A 250 0.11 22.96 -47.67
N PHE A 251 -0.45 23.67 -46.71
CA PHE A 251 -1.83 23.47 -46.29
C PHE A 251 -2.82 23.94 -47.36
N ILE A 252 -2.52 25.04 -48.08
CA ILE A 252 -3.35 25.49 -49.21
C ILE A 252 -3.32 24.44 -50.35
N GLN A 253 -2.15 23.88 -50.64
CA GLN A 253 -1.98 22.83 -51.66
C GLN A 253 -2.65 21.51 -51.26
N HIS A 254 -2.58 21.14 -49.97
CA HIS A 254 -3.06 19.86 -49.45
C HIS A 254 -3.85 20.05 -48.14
N PRO A 255 -5.11 20.49 -48.21
CA PRO A 255 -5.90 20.84 -47.04
C PRO A 255 -6.05 19.66 -46.08
N LYS A 256 -5.72 19.89 -44.81
CA LYS A 256 -5.82 18.92 -43.69
C LYS A 256 -5.02 17.63 -43.86
N ASN A 257 -4.09 17.55 -44.82
CA ASN A 257 -3.19 16.41 -44.97
C ASN A 257 -1.90 16.56 -44.14
N PHE A 258 -2.04 16.47 -42.82
CA PHE A 258 -0.92 16.66 -41.88
C PHE A 258 0.16 15.58 -41.99
N GLY A 259 -0.14 14.42 -42.59
CA GLY A 259 0.87 13.38 -42.84
C GLY A 259 1.90 13.82 -43.86
N LEU A 260 1.44 14.39 -44.97
CA LEU A 260 2.31 14.89 -46.04
C LEU A 260 3.06 16.15 -45.61
N ILE A 261 2.37 17.08 -44.95
CA ILE A 261 2.96 18.33 -44.47
C ILE A 261 4.04 18.06 -43.39
N CYS A 262 3.87 17.01 -42.58
CA CYS A 262 4.83 16.56 -41.56
C CYS A 262 6.17 16.14 -42.15
N ILE A 263 6.14 15.39 -43.26
CA ILE A 263 7.35 14.93 -43.95
C ILE A 263 8.14 16.12 -44.52
N LEU A 264 7.44 17.14 -45.02
CA LEU A 264 8.05 18.32 -45.62
C LEU A 264 8.65 19.29 -44.59
N LEU A 265 8.01 19.43 -43.43
CA LEU A 265 8.48 20.32 -42.36
C LEU A 265 9.44 19.65 -41.37
N GLY A 266 9.61 18.32 -41.43
CA GLY A 266 10.39 17.57 -40.44
C GLY A 266 9.84 17.62 -39.01
N LYS A 267 8.64 18.18 -38.81
CA LYS A 267 7.97 18.31 -37.52
C LYS A 267 6.92 17.22 -37.36
N GLY A 268 6.85 16.63 -36.16
CA GLY A 268 5.89 15.57 -35.85
C GLY A 268 4.44 15.99 -36.11
N ARG A 269 3.62 15.06 -36.64
CA ARG A 269 2.22 15.29 -37.01
C ARG A 269 1.39 15.95 -35.90
N VAL A 270 1.63 15.56 -34.64
CA VAL A 270 0.96 16.13 -33.47
C VAL A 270 1.22 17.63 -33.34
N PHE A 271 2.45 18.09 -33.60
CA PHE A 271 2.81 19.51 -33.55
C PHE A 271 2.12 20.33 -34.62
N LEU A 272 1.93 19.76 -35.82
CA LEU A 272 1.17 20.40 -36.91
C LEU A 272 -0.32 20.55 -36.58
N ILE A 273 -0.90 19.50 -35.99
CA ILE A 273 -2.31 19.51 -35.58
C ILE A 273 -2.50 20.54 -34.46
N VAL A 274 -1.60 20.53 -33.46
CA VAL A 274 -1.63 21.52 -32.37
C VAL A 274 -1.56 22.94 -32.95
N PHE A 275 -0.60 23.21 -33.84
CA PHE A 275 -0.48 24.51 -34.49
C PHE A 275 -1.78 24.94 -35.18
N TYR A 276 -2.34 24.08 -36.05
CA TYR A 276 -3.63 24.33 -36.72
C TYR A 276 -4.80 24.58 -35.76
N THR A 277 -4.82 23.94 -34.59
CA THR A 277 -5.90 24.15 -33.60
C THR A 277 -5.70 25.40 -32.74
N THR A 278 -4.46 25.91 -32.63
CA THR A 278 -4.11 27.06 -31.79
C THR A 278 -4.01 28.37 -32.55
N THR A 279 -3.97 28.33 -33.90
CA THR A 279 -3.90 29.49 -34.80
C THR A 279 -5.08 29.54 -35.75
#